data_AF-A0A1V5BUU9-F1
#
_entry.id   AF-A0A1V5BUU9-F1
#
_cell.length_a   1.000
_cell.length_b   1.000
_cell.length_c   1.000
_cell.angle_alpha   90.00
_cell.angle_beta   90.00
_cell.angle_gamma   90.00
#
_symmetry.space_group_name_H-M   'P 1'
#
loop_
_entity.id
_entity.type
_entity.pdbx_description
1 polymer ?
#
loop_
_entity_poly.entity_id
_entity_poly.type
_entity_poly.pdbx_seq_one_letter_code
_entity_poly.pdbx_strand_id
1 'polypeptide(L)'
;MKRQELDMLDDEKTLWICVGPIIRKVRGKDLGKKSQAIMQLNNGQRALFLFQVLYGHANNGIAHFLIRFLIWRIGWTYGRPLNISI
;
A
#
# COMPACT_ATOMS: atom_id res chain seq x y z
N MET A 1 -20.67 0.10 -6.02
CA MET A 1 -21.12 1.02 -4.97
C MET A 1 -21.52 2.34 -5.63
N LYS A 2 -22.65 2.91 -5.24
CA LYS A 2 -23.14 4.19 -5.78
C LYS A 2 -22.54 5.34 -4.96
N ARG A 3 -22.40 6.53 -5.57
CA ARG A 3 -21.80 7.72 -4.93
C ARG A 3 -22.50 8.10 -3.61
N GLN A 4 -23.83 8.06 -3.59
CA GLN A 4 -24.64 8.33 -2.40
C GLN A 4 -24.32 7.40 -1.21
N GLU A 5 -23.94 6.15 -1.47
CA GLU A 5 -23.55 5.21 -0.40
C GLU A 5 -22.16 5.54 0.15
N LEU A 6 -21.29 6.13 -0.67
CA LEU A 6 -19.97 6.59 -0.27
C LEU A 6 -20.05 7.85 0.59
N ASP A 7 -20.93 8.78 0.23
CA ASP A 7 -21.10 10.07 0.91
C ASP A 7 -21.73 9.91 2.32
N MET A 8 -22.34 8.76 2.61
CA MET A 8 -22.90 8.42 3.93
C MET A 8 -21.90 7.73 4.86
N LEU A 9 -20.70 7.41 4.37
CA LEU A 9 -19.68 6.73 5.14
C LEU A 9 -18.71 7.72 5.76
N ASP A 10 -18.27 7.38 6.95
CA ASP A 10 -17.18 8.06 7.63
C ASP A 10 -15.87 7.93 6.81
N ASP A 11 -14.98 8.92 6.93
CA ASP A 11 -13.79 9.04 6.07
C ASP A 11 -12.91 7.78 6.09
N GLU A 12 -12.76 7.16 7.25
CA GLU A 12 -12.00 5.91 7.41
C GLU A 12 -12.66 4.73 6.67
N LYS A 13 -13.99 4.63 6.73
CA LYS A 13 -14.73 3.57 6.04
C LYS A 13 -14.69 3.78 4.53
N THR A 14 -14.84 5.02 4.08
CA THR A 14 -14.71 5.40 2.68
C THR A 14 -13.33 5.04 2.14
N LEU A 15 -12.28 5.41 2.88
CA LEU A 15 -10.90 5.04 2.57
C LEU A 15 -10.75 3.52 2.46
N TRP A 16 -11.19 2.77 3.47
CA TRP A 16 -11.07 1.31 3.50
C TRP A 16 -11.84 0.61 2.38
N ILE A 17 -13.01 1.10 1.97
CA ILE A 17 -13.75 0.54 0.83
C ILE A 17 -12.97 0.78 -0.47
N CYS A 18 -12.40 1.97 -0.65
CA CYS A 18 -11.66 2.32 -1.85
C CYS A 18 -10.34 1.53 -1.97
N VAL A 19 -9.61 1.32 -0.88
CA VAL A 19 -8.24 0.75 -0.93
C VAL A 19 -8.11 -0.65 -0.34
N GLY A 20 -9.01 -1.07 0.54
CA GLY A 20 -9.00 -2.36 1.21
C GLY A 20 -8.96 -3.57 0.27
N PRO A 21 -9.73 -3.59 -0.85
CA PRO A 21 -9.63 -4.66 -1.84
C PRO A 21 -8.23 -4.82 -2.43
N ILE A 22 -7.56 -3.70 -2.76
CA ILE A 22 -6.19 -3.73 -3.28
C ILE A 22 -5.22 -4.18 -2.20
N ILE A 23 -5.31 -3.62 -0.99
CA ILE A 23 -4.45 -4.00 0.13
C ILE A 23 -4.52 -5.50 0.35
N ARG A 24 -5.72 -6.10 0.35
CA ARG A 24 -5.89 -7.56 0.43
C ARG A 24 -5.28 -8.30 -0.75
N LYS A 25 -5.43 -7.79 -1.97
CA LYS A 25 -4.86 -8.39 -3.19
C LYS A 25 -3.33 -8.41 -3.19
N VAL A 26 -2.70 -7.37 -2.65
CA VAL A 26 -1.24 -7.20 -2.65
C VAL A 26 -0.54 -7.71 -1.39
N ARG A 27 -1.28 -7.92 -0.29
CA ARG A 27 -0.73 -8.40 0.99
C ARG A 27 -0.10 -9.78 0.82
N GLY A 28 1.13 -9.93 1.31
CA GLY A 28 1.88 -11.20 1.26
C GLY A 28 2.34 -11.64 -0.13
N LYS A 29 2.07 -10.86 -1.19
CA LYS A 29 2.53 -11.15 -2.55
C LYS A 29 3.96 -10.64 -2.79
N ASP A 30 4.61 -11.24 -3.79
CA ASP A 30 5.90 -10.77 -4.29
C ASP A 30 5.77 -9.39 -4.95
N LEU A 31 6.91 -8.72 -5.10
CA LEU A 31 6.96 -7.33 -5.55
C LEU A 31 6.43 -7.14 -6.98
N GLY A 32 6.62 -8.12 -7.87
CA GLY A 32 6.10 -8.06 -9.24
C GLY A 32 4.58 -8.04 -9.26
N LYS A 33 3.94 -8.94 -8.49
CA LYS A 33 2.48 -8.98 -8.36
C LYS A 33 1.91 -7.74 -7.68
N LYS A 34 2.63 -7.16 -6.72
CA LYS A 34 2.24 -5.87 -6.11
C LYS A 34 2.26 -4.74 -7.12
N SER A 35 3.35 -4.63 -7.89
CA SER A 35 3.51 -3.59 -8.92
C SER A 35 2.40 -3.65 -9.96
N GLN A 36 2.16 -4.85 -10.51
CA GLN A 36 1.11 -5.06 -11.51
C GLN A 36 -0.28 -4.67 -10.99
N ALA A 37 -0.61 -5.01 -9.74
CA ALA A 37 -1.89 -4.66 -9.13
C ALA A 37 -2.05 -3.16 -8.89
N ILE A 38 -0.99 -2.45 -8.49
CA ILE A 38 -1.00 -0.99 -8.27
C ILE A 38 -1.07 -0.25 -9.61
N MET A 39 -0.42 -0.77 -10.66
CA MET A 39 -0.49 -0.20 -12.00
C MET A 39 -1.89 -0.22 -12.61
N GLN A 40 -2.75 -1.16 -12.20
CA GLN A 40 -4.15 -1.21 -12.62
C GLN A 40 -5.04 -0.14 -11.98
N LEU A 41 -4.52 0.62 -11.01
CA LEU A 41 -5.28 1.67 -10.32
C LEU A 41 -5.21 3.00 -11.04
N ASN A 42 -6.30 3.76 -10.92
CA ASN A 42 -6.32 5.17 -11.32
C ASN A 42 -5.56 6.04 -10.30
N ASN A 43 -5.31 7.31 -10.66
CA ASN A 43 -4.50 8.22 -9.85
C ASN A 43 -5.08 8.45 -8.44
N GLY A 44 -6.40 8.57 -8.31
CA GLY A 44 -7.06 8.75 -7.01
C GLY A 44 -6.92 7.51 -6.11
N GLN A 45 -7.14 6.32 -6.67
CA GLN A 45 -6.96 5.06 -5.96
C GLN A 45 -5.50 4.82 -5.54
N ARG A 46 -4.52 5.20 -6.38
CA ARG A 46 -3.10 5.15 -6.03
C ARG A 46 -2.77 6.11 -4.88
N ALA A 47 -3.26 7.34 -4.94
CA ALA A 47 -3.04 8.33 -3.88
C ALA A 47 -3.58 7.83 -2.53
N LEU A 48 -4.83 7.35 -2.51
CA LEU A 48 -5.45 6.79 -1.31
C LEU A 48 -4.71 5.54 -0.81
N PHE A 49 -4.25 4.67 -1.73
CA PHE A 49 -3.48 3.48 -1.36
C PHE A 49 -2.15 3.85 -0.69
N LEU A 50 -1.40 4.79 -1.27
CA LEU A 50 -0.16 5.32 -0.68
C LEU A 50 -0.43 5.95 0.69
N PHE A 51 -1.49 6.76 0.80
CA PHE A 51 -1.89 7.38 2.06
C PHE A 51 -2.20 6.33 3.14
N GLN A 52 -2.98 5.30 2.82
CA GLN A 52 -3.32 4.24 3.79
C GLN A 52 -2.10 3.43 4.24
N VAL A 53 -1.19 3.12 3.31
CA VAL A 53 0.06 2.42 3.68
C VAL A 53 0.94 3.32 4.53
N LEU A 54 1.00 4.62 4.24
CA LEU A 54 1.73 5.59 5.05
C LEU A 54 1.12 5.75 6.44
N TYR A 55 -0.19 5.95 6.54
CA TYR A 55 -0.93 6.11 7.78
C TYR A 55 -0.77 4.87 8.68
N GLY A 56 -0.91 3.67 8.10
CA GLY A 56 -0.69 2.41 8.82
C GLY A 56 0.77 2.17 9.25
N HIS A 57 1.73 2.88 8.65
CA HIS A 57 3.15 2.84 9.01
C HIS A 57 3.65 4.09 9.72
N ALA A 58 2.79 5.06 10.04
CA ALA A 58 3.17 6.32 10.67
C ALA A 58 3.83 6.13 12.05
N ASN A 59 3.57 5.00 12.74
CA ASN A 59 4.33 4.58 13.93
C ASN A 59 5.84 4.41 13.69
N ASN A 60 6.27 4.21 12.44
CA ASN A 60 7.68 4.10 12.03
C ASN A 60 8.20 5.35 11.28
N GLY A 61 7.38 6.40 11.17
CA GLY A 61 7.75 7.68 10.53
C GLY A 61 7.70 7.69 8.98
N ILE A 62 7.37 8.87 8.43
CA ILE A 62 7.22 9.11 6.97
C ILE A 62 8.50 8.78 6.19
N ALA A 63 9.66 9.08 6.77
CA ALA A 63 10.96 8.81 6.14
C ALA A 63 11.16 7.31 5.88
N HIS A 64 10.80 6.45 6.82
CA HIS A 64 10.94 5.00 6.68
C HIS A 64 10.06 4.45 5.55
N PHE A 65 8.83 4.97 5.43
CA PHE A 65 7.94 4.61 4.33
C PHE A 65 8.50 5.06 2.98
N LEU A 66 8.91 6.33 2.86
CA LEU A 66 9.45 6.87 1.60
C LEU A 66 10.71 6.12 1.18
N ILE A 67 11.61 5.83 2.12
CA ILE A 67 12.80 5.01 1.86
C ILE A 67 12.39 3.63 1.35
N ARG A 68 11.43 2.96 2.00
CA ARG A 68 10.97 1.63 1.57
C ARG A 68 10.24 1.64 0.22
N PHE A 69 9.50 2.70 -0.07
CA PHE A 69 8.79 2.90 -1.34
C PHE A 69 9.75 3.27 -2.48
N LEU A 70 10.74 4.11 -2.23
CA LEU A 70 11.78 4.45 -3.19
C LEU A 70 12.67 3.23 -3.47
N ILE A 71 13.09 2.51 -2.43
CA ILE A 71 13.79 1.22 -2.55
C ILE A 71 12.97 0.23 -3.40
N TRP A 72 11.67 0.14 -3.17
CA TRP A 72 10.74 -0.67 -3.99
C TRP A 72 10.65 -0.19 -5.45
N ARG A 73 10.60 1.12 -5.69
CA ARG A 73 10.51 1.74 -7.02
C ARG A 73 11.81 1.64 -7.82
N ILE A 74 12.96 1.59 -7.16
CA ILE A 74 14.30 1.48 -7.76
C ILE A 74 14.74 0.00 -7.87
N GLY A 75 13.87 -0.95 -7.46
CA GLY A 75 14.11 -2.38 -7.62
C GLY A 75 15.11 -2.99 -6.63
N TRP A 76 15.50 -2.27 -5.58
CA TRP A 76 16.35 -2.82 -4.54
C TRP A 76 15.47 -3.52 -3.50
N THR A 77 15.73 -4.79 -3.24
CA THR A 77 15.09 -5.50 -2.12
C THR A 77 16.10 -5.59 -1.01
N TYR A 78 15.89 -4.86 0.09
CA TYR A 78 16.62 -5.19 1.32
C TYR A 78 16.24 -6.63 1.70
N GLY A 79 17.24 -7.50 1.66
CA GLY A 79 17.12 -8.92 1.93
C GLY A 79 16.41 -9.17 3.25
N ARG A 80 15.66 -10.28 3.29
CA ARG A 80 15.51 -11.00 4.56
C ARG A 80 16.94 -11.27 5.07
N PRO A 81 17.22 -11.22 6.37
CA PRO A 81 18.35 -12.00 6.87
C PRO A 81 18.01 -13.45 6.54
N LEU A 82 18.72 -14.04 5.57
CA LEU A 82 18.88 -15.48 5.57
C LEU A 82 19.56 -15.80 6.89
N ASN A 83 18.93 -16.69 7.63
CA ASN A 83 19.49 -17.33 8.80
C ASN A 83 20.83 -17.97 8.37
N ILE A 84 21.96 -17.39 8.78
CA ILE A 84 23.27 -18.02 8.65
C ILE A 84 23.69 -18.33 10.08
N SER A 85 23.47 -19.58 10.48
CA SER A 85 24.19 -20.17 11.59
C SER A 85 25.69 -20.10 11.26
N ILE A 86 26.47 -19.49 12.16
CA ILE A 86 27.88 -19.79 12.38
C ILE A 86 28.01 -20.07 13.86
#